data_AF-A0A6L0XCQ1-F1
#
_entry.id   AF-A0A6L0XCQ1-F1
#
_cell.length_a   1.000
_cell.length_b   1.000
_cell.length_c   1.000
_cell.angle_alpha   90.00
_cell.angle_beta   90.00
_cell.angle_gamma   90.00
#
_symmetry.space_group_name_H-M   'P 1'
#
loop_
_entity.id
_entity.type
_entity.pdbx_description
1 polymer ?
#
loop_
_entity_poly.entity_id
_entity_poly.type
_entity_poly.pdbx_seq_one_letter_code
_entity_poly.pdbx_strand_id
1 'polypeptide(L)'
;MASDTSSNFYYFAYGTYADAAELQRSLAAVSGGAVPIIHSARPALLPGYRLVFDAVSAEGPRLGCINIAPLSLVARDPSTARLSPSKDRDGKSHEYKTAFRDGVRGILYELSATVREPLLLAVAREGSFNMYAMLTCYAMSDVHRAVRAPDSPMFASLVIAALDMPLMERKFSMEALMQLRWQPLPKPQGVQAQPGLVAVVASSPAGTPNGAASTPQPRWPGLHWCNCIHSVRVAPSQAYAALLEKAYREYIHLNIAANQDGSSSTAVATHSSASSDSGDADLYATAIHRMVYQQARNVSKDSQEAKTWYLAYGSNMSWEQVCVRIGPPYQRRLAKLLGYVLVANAVSIGHSNGGNFGYYNVEPVVLREMKEAQGMVKHPSTMPPYVCGAAYEISQAQLEIMDAYERGYSRELHRCTDLSDATAAPLECWTYIAQHTSEELLPSHEYQSRVLEGADILPPEYIECIRAIPTNPLRSPRQDKRLRKEL
;
A
#
# COMPACT_ATOMS: atom_id res chain seq x y z
N MET A 1 32.35 -8.40 -33.58
CA MET A 1 31.41 -9.00 -32.60
C MET A 1 32.13 -8.99 -31.25
N ALA A 2 32.09 -7.87 -30.54
CA ALA A 2 32.76 -7.71 -29.25
C ALA A 2 31.83 -8.14 -28.12
N SER A 3 32.39 -8.87 -27.16
CA SER A 3 31.75 -9.50 -26.01
C SER A 3 31.00 -8.50 -25.12
N ASP A 4 29.70 -8.70 -24.93
CA ASP A 4 28.89 -8.01 -23.92
C ASP A 4 29.35 -8.46 -22.52
N THR A 5 30.19 -7.63 -21.90
CA THR A 5 30.62 -7.79 -20.53
C THR A 5 29.46 -7.51 -19.58
N SER A 6 29.01 -8.58 -18.90
CA SER A 6 28.25 -8.58 -17.67
C SER A 6 28.84 -7.60 -16.64
N SER A 7 28.28 -6.39 -16.54
CA SER A 7 28.61 -5.46 -15.47
C SER A 7 27.78 -5.79 -14.22
N ASN A 8 28.41 -5.81 -13.04
CA ASN A 8 27.69 -5.87 -11.77
C ASN A 8 27.30 -4.45 -11.33
N PHE A 9 26.29 -4.34 -10.48
CA PHE A 9 25.93 -3.07 -9.83
C PHE A 9 25.68 -3.29 -8.33
N TYR A 10 25.78 -2.22 -7.57
CA TYR A 10 25.53 -2.25 -6.13
C TYR A 10 24.11 -1.78 -5.81
N TYR A 11 23.42 -2.50 -4.92
CA TYR A 11 22.12 -2.13 -4.38
C TYR A 11 22.21 -2.00 -2.86
N PHE A 12 21.79 -0.86 -2.32
CA PHE A 12 21.68 -0.66 -0.88
C PHE A 12 20.26 -1.01 -0.44
N ALA A 13 20.14 -2.15 0.23
CA ALA A 13 18.89 -2.64 0.80
C ALA A 13 18.72 -2.17 2.25
N TYR A 14 17.49 -1.80 2.58
CA TYR A 14 17.04 -1.53 3.94
C TYR A 14 15.64 -2.13 4.13
N GLY A 15 15.15 -2.11 5.37
CA GLY A 15 13.85 -2.70 5.69
C GLY A 15 13.87 -4.21 5.53
N THR A 16 12.84 -4.78 4.90
CA THR A 16 12.69 -6.23 4.71
C THR A 16 13.73 -6.82 3.77
N TYR A 17 14.20 -6.07 2.77
CA TYR A 17 15.20 -6.54 1.80
C TYR A 17 16.62 -6.63 2.38
N ALA A 18 16.83 -6.19 3.63
CA ALA A 18 18.02 -6.56 4.37
C ALA A 18 18.11 -8.10 4.57
N ASP A 19 16.98 -8.82 4.58
CA ASP A 19 16.96 -10.28 4.48
C ASP A 19 17.16 -10.72 3.02
N ALA A 20 18.27 -11.39 2.74
CA ALA A 20 18.58 -11.88 1.40
C ALA A 20 17.53 -12.86 0.85
N ALA A 21 16.91 -13.67 1.73
CA ALA A 21 15.86 -14.60 1.33
C ALA A 21 14.58 -13.88 0.89
N GLU A 22 14.26 -12.75 1.52
CA GLU A 22 13.15 -11.88 1.11
C GLU A 22 13.43 -11.27 -0.26
N LEU A 23 14.61 -10.68 -0.44
CA LEU A 23 15.05 -10.10 -1.70
C LEU A 23 14.97 -11.12 -2.84
N GLN A 24 15.50 -12.34 -2.63
CA GLN A 24 15.46 -13.42 -3.63
C GLN A 24 14.02 -13.82 -3.97
N ARG A 25 13.14 -13.93 -2.97
CA ARG A 25 11.73 -14.30 -3.19
C ARG A 25 11.00 -13.25 -4.01
N SER A 26 11.17 -11.98 -3.68
CA SER A 26 10.53 -10.86 -4.39
C SER A 26 11.02 -10.75 -5.83
N LEU A 27 12.31 -10.99 -6.08
CA LEU A 27 12.89 -11.04 -7.43
C LEU A 27 12.38 -12.25 -8.23
N ALA A 28 12.34 -13.44 -7.63
CA ALA A 28 11.82 -14.64 -8.29
C ALA A 28 10.35 -14.47 -8.71
N ALA A 29 9.56 -13.74 -7.92
CA ALA A 29 8.15 -13.46 -8.20
C ALA A 29 7.92 -12.57 -9.44
N VAL A 30 8.94 -11.85 -9.93
CA VAL A 30 8.85 -11.03 -11.15
C VAL A 30 9.70 -11.56 -12.30
N SER A 31 10.64 -12.46 -12.03
CA SER A 31 11.52 -13.07 -13.03
C SER A 31 11.07 -14.48 -13.46
N GLY A 32 9.79 -14.83 -13.30
CA GLY A 32 9.26 -16.13 -13.71
C GLY A 32 9.88 -17.32 -12.97
N GLY A 33 10.29 -17.13 -11.71
CA GLY A 33 10.90 -18.17 -10.88
C GLY A 33 12.43 -18.31 -11.00
N ALA A 34 13.09 -17.52 -11.86
CA ALA A 34 14.55 -17.49 -11.90
C ALA A 34 15.13 -16.93 -10.60
N VAL A 35 16.07 -17.65 -9.99
CA VAL A 35 16.74 -17.23 -8.77
C VAL A 35 17.87 -16.24 -9.13
N PRO A 36 17.84 -15.00 -8.64
CA PRO A 36 18.88 -14.01 -8.93
C PRO A 36 20.20 -14.39 -8.25
N ILE A 37 21.32 -14.14 -8.94
CA ILE A 37 22.65 -14.36 -8.39
C ILE A 37 23.05 -13.12 -7.58
N ILE A 38 23.20 -13.30 -6.26
CA ILE A 38 23.79 -12.32 -5.36
C ILE A 38 25.28 -12.63 -5.25
N HIS A 39 26.15 -11.77 -5.78
CA HIS A 39 27.60 -12.00 -5.80
C HIS A 39 28.24 -11.75 -4.44
N SER A 40 27.83 -10.69 -3.77
CA SER A 40 28.24 -10.40 -2.39
C SER A 40 27.16 -9.65 -1.64
N ALA A 41 27.14 -9.81 -0.32
CA ALA A 41 26.28 -9.09 0.61
C ALA A 41 27.15 -8.65 1.78
N ARG A 42 27.15 -7.35 2.08
CA ARG A 42 27.94 -6.80 3.19
C ARG A 42 27.19 -5.67 3.88
N PRO A 43 27.33 -5.48 5.20
CA PRO A 43 26.71 -4.35 5.87
C PRO A 43 27.25 -3.03 5.34
N ALA A 44 26.39 -2.02 5.31
CA ALA A 44 26.73 -0.71 4.81
C ALA A 44 25.99 0.42 5.53
N LEU A 45 26.54 1.62 5.41
CA LEU A 45 25.99 2.86 5.93
C LEU A 45 25.66 3.83 4.78
N LEU A 46 24.42 4.31 4.75
CA LEU A 46 23.94 5.37 3.88
C LEU A 46 23.87 6.69 4.68
N PRO A 47 24.85 7.61 4.51
CA PRO A 47 24.92 8.86 5.26
C PRO A 47 23.87 9.88 4.80
N GLY A 48 23.46 10.80 5.68
CA GLY A 48 22.59 11.93 5.32
C GLY A 48 21.10 11.58 5.16
N TYR A 49 20.74 10.32 5.40
CA TYR A 49 19.37 9.82 5.42
C TYR A 49 19.04 9.27 6.81
N ARG A 50 17.73 9.17 7.10
CA ARG A 50 17.21 8.59 8.33
C ARG A 50 16.06 7.63 8.00
N LEU A 51 15.95 6.56 8.79
CA LEU A 51 14.79 5.69 8.75
C LEU A 51 13.56 6.45 9.28
N VAL A 52 12.47 6.34 8.54
CA VAL A 52 11.16 6.84 8.90
C VAL A 52 10.13 5.73 8.70
N PHE A 53 8.96 5.90 9.32
CA PHE A 53 7.88 4.94 9.26
C PHE A 53 6.63 5.62 8.72
N ASP A 54 6.65 5.90 7.42
CA ASP A 54 5.69 6.80 6.77
C ASP A 54 5.23 6.34 5.39
N ALA A 55 5.78 5.23 4.88
CA ALA A 55 5.41 4.67 3.60
C ALA A 55 4.26 3.68 3.77
N VAL A 56 3.26 3.72 2.89
CA VAL A 56 2.04 2.90 3.01
C VAL A 56 2.28 1.49 2.48
N SER A 57 2.08 0.47 3.31
CA SER A 57 2.25 -0.94 2.94
C SER A 57 1.19 -1.42 1.94
N ALA A 58 1.56 -2.41 1.13
CA ALA A 58 0.62 -3.18 0.31
C ALA A 58 -0.51 -3.85 1.13
N GLU A 59 -0.30 -4.03 2.44
CA GLU A 59 -1.31 -4.54 3.37
C GLU A 59 -2.43 -3.53 3.67
N GLY A 60 -2.32 -2.29 3.18
CA GLY A 60 -3.39 -1.31 3.17
C GLY A 60 -3.02 0.03 3.82
N PRO A 61 -3.90 1.04 3.69
CA PRO A 61 -3.62 2.44 4.05
C PRO A 61 -3.38 2.68 5.55
N ARG A 62 -3.64 1.68 6.39
CA ARG A 62 -3.48 1.73 7.85
C ARG A 62 -2.12 1.24 8.33
N LEU A 63 -1.38 0.60 7.42
CA LEU A 63 -0.16 -0.11 7.76
C LEU A 63 1.01 0.58 7.08
N GLY A 64 2.00 0.95 7.89
CA GLY A 64 3.21 1.55 7.37
C GLY A 64 4.25 0.51 7.00
N CYS A 65 5.27 0.92 6.24
CA CYS A 65 6.53 0.23 6.10
C CYS A 65 7.69 1.20 6.39
N ILE A 66 8.85 0.64 6.70
CA ILE A 66 10.07 1.43 6.85
C ILE A 66 10.43 2.05 5.50
N ASN A 67 10.81 3.32 5.57
CA ASN A 67 11.29 4.11 4.45
C ASN A 67 12.53 4.92 4.87
N ILE A 68 13.18 5.56 3.91
CA ILE A 68 14.27 6.51 4.16
C ILE A 68 13.85 7.91 3.74
N ALA A 69 14.22 8.90 4.56
CA ALA A 69 14.04 10.31 4.24
C ALA A 69 15.37 11.06 4.43
N PRO A 70 15.67 12.08 3.60
CA PRO A 70 16.76 13.01 3.87
C PRO A 70 16.68 13.54 5.31
N LEU A 71 17.81 13.56 6.02
CA LEU A 71 17.87 13.96 7.43
C LEU A 71 17.26 15.35 7.68
N SER A 72 17.38 16.24 6.70
CA SER A 72 16.87 17.60 6.72
C SER A 72 15.35 17.72 6.56
N LEU A 73 14.65 16.68 6.06
CA LEU A 73 13.18 16.63 6.02
C LEU A 73 12.56 16.17 7.33
N VAL A 74 13.30 15.41 8.13
CA VAL A 74 12.80 14.90 9.40
C VAL A 74 12.77 16.05 10.40
N ALA A 75 11.59 16.35 10.95
CA ALA A 75 11.42 17.44 11.91
C ALA A 75 12.50 17.36 13.01
N ARG A 76 13.33 18.40 13.13
CA ARG A 76 14.22 18.55 14.28
C ARG A 76 13.36 18.87 15.48
N ASP A 77 13.33 17.94 16.42
CA ASP A 77 12.73 18.14 17.73
C ASP A 77 13.47 19.31 18.41
N PRO A 78 12.80 20.41 18.81
CA PRO A 78 13.45 21.61 19.37
C PRO A 78 14.30 21.32 20.63
N SER A 79 14.04 20.18 21.28
CA SER A 79 14.77 19.67 22.45
C SER A 79 16.24 19.32 22.19
N THR A 80 16.69 19.30 20.93
CA THR A 80 18.11 19.03 20.58
C THR A 80 18.95 20.28 20.35
N ALA A 81 18.34 21.47 20.30
CA ALA A 81 19.08 22.72 20.04
C ALA A 81 19.73 23.31 21.30
N ARG A 82 19.28 22.91 22.49
CA ARG A 82 19.86 23.27 23.78
C ARG A 82 19.52 22.16 24.77
N LEU A 83 20.52 21.53 25.39
CA LEU A 83 20.53 21.18 26.81
C LEU A 83 21.72 20.28 27.16
N SER A 84 22.59 20.84 28.01
CA SER A 84 23.34 20.13 29.03
C SER A 84 22.43 19.16 29.83
N PRO A 85 22.99 18.13 30.48
CA PRO A 85 22.20 17.01 31.00
C PRO A 85 21.43 17.42 32.26
N SER A 86 20.17 17.79 32.11
CA SER A 86 19.22 17.88 33.23
C SER A 86 18.04 16.94 33.01
N LYS A 87 17.83 16.07 33.99
CA LYS A 87 16.78 15.06 34.07
C LYS A 87 15.39 15.70 34.02
N ASP A 88 14.60 15.32 33.03
CA ASP A 88 13.14 15.53 33.04
C ASP A 88 12.40 14.30 33.56
N ARG A 89 11.26 14.59 34.19
CA ARG A 89 10.56 13.79 35.21
C ARG A 89 9.78 12.56 34.71
N ASP A 90 9.93 12.14 33.45
CA ASP A 90 9.29 10.93 32.89
C ASP A 90 10.27 9.90 32.29
N GLY A 91 11.57 10.05 32.51
CA GLY A 91 12.55 8.95 32.48
C GLY A 91 12.79 8.18 31.16
N LYS A 92 12.03 8.42 30.08
CA LYS A 92 12.23 7.79 28.77
C LYS A 92 12.94 8.74 27.81
N SER A 93 14.27 8.80 27.95
CA SER A 93 15.12 9.42 26.94
C SER A 93 15.01 8.68 25.60
N HIS A 94 15.16 9.43 24.52
CA HIS A 94 15.08 9.04 23.12
C HIS A 94 16.23 8.13 22.64
N GLU A 95 16.46 7.01 23.34
CA GLU A 95 17.58 6.08 23.13
C GLU A 95 17.68 5.56 21.68
N TYR A 96 16.54 5.39 20.98
CA TYR A 96 16.55 5.01 19.57
C TYR A 96 16.95 6.17 18.63
N LYS A 97 16.67 7.43 18.96
CA LYS A 97 17.01 8.58 18.07
C LYS A 97 18.52 8.77 17.95
N THR A 98 19.29 8.47 18.99
CA THR A 98 20.76 8.52 18.97
C THR A 98 21.37 7.41 18.13
N ALA A 99 20.76 6.22 18.07
CA ALA A 99 21.26 5.11 17.25
C ALA A 99 21.25 5.45 15.73
N PHE A 100 20.35 6.33 15.28
CA PHE A 100 20.24 6.74 13.87
C PHE A 100 21.07 7.99 13.50
N ARG A 101 21.97 8.45 14.38
CA ARG A 101 22.68 9.74 14.19
C ARG A 101 23.57 9.77 12.94
N ASP A 102 24.18 8.65 12.59
CA ASP A 102 25.24 8.61 11.58
C ASP A 102 24.73 8.19 10.18
N GLY A 103 23.45 7.85 10.04
CA GLY A 103 22.80 7.47 8.77
C GLY A 103 21.91 6.23 8.87
N VAL A 104 21.46 5.74 7.71
CA VAL A 104 20.71 4.49 7.60
C VAL A 104 21.69 3.33 7.46
N ARG A 105 21.54 2.29 8.29
CA ARG A 105 22.29 1.04 8.14
C ARG A 105 21.46 0.05 7.36
N GLY A 106 22.12 -0.70 6.48
CA GLY A 106 21.49 -1.67 5.60
C GLY A 106 22.49 -2.67 5.06
N ILE A 107 22.10 -3.41 4.03
CA ILE A 107 22.95 -4.38 3.33
C ILE A 107 23.27 -3.86 1.93
N LEU A 108 24.56 -3.80 1.62
CA LEU A 108 25.06 -3.55 0.28
C LEU A 108 25.20 -4.88 -0.45
N TYR A 109 24.32 -5.09 -1.43
CA TYR A 109 24.39 -6.22 -2.34
C TYR A 109 25.15 -5.86 -3.61
N GLU A 110 25.97 -6.78 -4.09
CA GLU A 110 26.50 -6.77 -5.45
C GLU A 110 25.68 -7.73 -6.31
N LEU A 111 25.02 -7.20 -7.33
CA LEU A 111 24.05 -7.91 -8.17
C LEU A 111 24.47 -7.84 -9.64
N SER A 112 24.13 -8.87 -10.42
CA SER A 112 24.29 -8.83 -11.89
C SER A 112 23.40 -7.74 -12.50
N ALA A 113 23.89 -7.00 -13.51
CA ALA A 113 23.09 -5.99 -14.23
C ALA A 113 21.73 -6.51 -14.74
N THR A 114 21.64 -7.81 -15.05
CA THR A 114 20.38 -8.47 -15.48
C THR A 114 19.26 -8.38 -14.44
N VAL A 115 19.60 -8.22 -13.16
CA VAL A 115 18.64 -8.15 -12.04
C VAL A 115 18.14 -6.73 -11.81
N ARG A 116 18.71 -5.71 -12.46
CA ARG A 116 18.36 -4.29 -12.20
C ARG A 116 16.89 -3.99 -12.48
N GLU A 117 16.38 -4.39 -13.64
CA GLU A 117 14.98 -4.18 -14.00
C GLU A 117 14.03 -5.02 -13.12
N PRO A 118 14.25 -6.33 -12.93
CA PRO A 118 13.52 -7.12 -11.94
C PRO A 118 13.48 -6.51 -10.53
N LEU A 119 14.57 -5.92 -10.05
CA LEU A 119 14.62 -5.27 -8.74
C LEU A 119 13.68 -4.06 -8.67
N LEU A 120 13.70 -3.18 -9.67
CA LEU A 120 12.80 -2.03 -9.73
C LEU A 120 11.34 -2.48 -9.81
N LEU A 121 11.07 -3.56 -10.56
CA LEU A 121 9.73 -4.16 -10.66
C LEU A 121 9.27 -4.76 -9.32
N ALA A 122 10.13 -5.52 -8.64
CA ALA A 122 9.83 -6.14 -7.35
C ALA A 122 9.48 -5.08 -6.29
N VAL A 123 10.30 -4.02 -6.18
CA VAL A 123 10.05 -2.94 -5.23
C VAL A 123 8.78 -2.14 -5.58
N ALA A 124 8.53 -1.90 -6.87
CA ALA A 124 7.31 -1.21 -7.30
C ALA A 124 6.02 -2.02 -7.02
N ARG A 125 6.08 -3.36 -6.91
CA ARG A 125 4.92 -4.19 -6.50
C ARG A 125 4.50 -3.96 -5.05
N GLU A 126 5.43 -3.59 -4.19
CA GLU A 126 5.15 -3.27 -2.80
C GLU A 126 4.41 -1.93 -2.68
N GLY A 127 4.44 -1.13 -3.74
CA GLY A 127 3.60 0.06 -3.99
C GLY A 127 3.85 1.26 -3.08
N SER A 128 4.59 1.09 -1.99
CA SER A 128 5.01 2.17 -1.11
C SER A 128 6.15 2.99 -1.70
N PHE A 129 7.00 2.36 -2.52
CA PHE A 129 8.22 2.97 -3.06
C PHE A 129 7.98 3.51 -4.47
N ASN A 130 8.48 4.72 -4.72
CA ASN A 130 8.14 5.49 -5.93
C ASN A 130 9.34 6.13 -6.63
N MET A 131 10.48 6.23 -5.95
CA MET A 131 11.68 6.92 -6.44
C MET A 131 12.93 6.05 -6.25
N TYR A 132 13.93 6.23 -7.10
CA TYR A 132 15.26 5.62 -6.95
C TYR A 132 16.38 6.60 -7.29
N ALA A 133 17.58 6.36 -6.77
CA ALA A 133 18.76 7.17 -7.04
C ALA A 133 20.04 6.33 -6.97
N MET A 134 21.11 6.80 -7.61
CA MET A 134 22.46 6.31 -7.33
C MET A 134 23.07 7.17 -6.22
N LEU A 135 23.21 6.59 -5.03
CA LEU A 135 23.76 7.26 -3.84
C LEU A 135 25.04 6.59 -3.40
N THR A 136 25.87 7.36 -2.70
CA THR A 136 27.12 6.86 -2.13
C THR A 136 26.87 6.26 -0.76
N CYS A 137 27.23 4.99 -0.59
CA CYS A 137 27.26 4.32 0.70
C CYS A 137 28.69 3.85 1.05
N TYR A 138 28.90 3.56 2.33
CA TYR A 138 30.16 3.01 2.83
C TYR A 138 29.94 1.56 3.23
N ALA A 139 30.77 0.64 2.75
CA ALA A 139 30.79 -0.70 3.31
C ALA A 139 31.37 -0.65 4.72
N MET A 140 30.75 -1.35 5.65
CA MET A 140 31.26 -1.48 7.01
C MET A 140 32.18 -2.70 7.10
N SER A 141 33.29 -2.55 7.82
CA SER A 141 34.33 -3.58 7.94
C SER A 141 34.06 -4.63 9.02
N ASP A 142 33.18 -4.33 9.98
CA ASP A 142 32.80 -5.25 11.06
C ASP A 142 31.30 -5.09 11.40
N VAL A 143 30.55 -6.18 11.28
CA VAL A 143 29.10 -6.24 11.54
C VAL A 143 28.83 -6.10 13.05
N HIS A 144 29.75 -6.52 13.92
CA HIS A 144 29.59 -6.52 15.37
C HIS A 144 29.87 -5.17 16.02
N ARG A 145 30.76 -4.36 15.42
CA ARG A 145 31.17 -3.05 15.98
C ARG A 145 30.56 -1.86 15.25
N ALA A 146 30.04 -2.05 14.03
CA ALA A 146 29.44 -1.01 13.21
C ALA A 146 30.28 0.28 13.10
N VAL A 147 31.60 0.13 13.16
CA VAL A 147 32.55 1.23 13.00
C VAL A 147 32.88 1.33 11.51
N ARG A 148 32.64 2.52 10.93
CA ARG A 148 33.23 2.89 9.65
C ARG A 148 34.74 2.97 9.85
N ALA A 149 35.50 2.04 9.26
CA ALA A 149 36.96 2.19 9.18
C ALA A 149 37.29 3.52 8.46
N PRO A 150 38.34 4.25 8.88
CA PRO A 150 38.78 5.48 8.21
C PRO A 150 38.90 5.33 6.68
N ASP A 151 39.30 4.13 6.24
CA ASP A 151 39.51 3.77 4.83
C ASP A 151 38.37 2.90 4.24
N SER A 152 37.17 2.97 4.82
CA SER A 152 36.03 2.17 4.34
C SER A 152 35.74 2.46 2.86
N PRO A 153 35.68 1.42 2.00
CA PRO A 153 35.45 1.62 0.59
C PRO A 153 34.07 2.23 0.33
N MET A 154 34.05 3.19 -0.61
CA MET A 154 32.85 3.91 -1.03
C MET A 154 32.25 3.25 -2.28
N PHE A 155 30.94 3.07 -2.27
CA PHE A 155 30.22 2.45 -3.38
C PHE A 155 29.11 3.36 -3.87
N ALA A 156 29.02 3.52 -5.19
CA ALA A 156 27.83 4.08 -5.83
C ALA A 156 26.77 2.98 -5.91
N SER A 157 25.77 3.05 -5.05
CA SER A 157 24.70 2.06 -4.92
C SER A 157 23.37 2.62 -5.39
N LEU A 158 22.58 1.79 -6.06
CA LEU A 158 21.17 2.00 -6.29
C LEU A 158 20.44 2.00 -4.94
N VAL A 159 19.63 3.02 -4.70
CA VAL A 159 18.77 3.17 -3.52
C VAL A 159 17.36 3.46 -3.99
N ILE A 160 16.36 2.83 -3.38
CA ILE A 160 14.95 2.96 -3.76
C ILE A 160 14.18 3.41 -2.52
N ALA A 161 13.29 4.41 -2.64
CA ALA A 161 12.61 5.05 -1.51
C ALA A 161 11.21 5.56 -1.86
N ALA A 162 10.44 5.91 -0.84
CA ALA A 162 9.14 6.57 -0.94
C ALA A 162 9.30 8.08 -0.64
N LEU A 163 9.39 8.92 -1.68
CA LEU A 163 9.66 10.37 -1.54
C LEU A 163 8.63 11.23 -2.29
N ASP A 164 8.21 12.35 -1.70
CA ASP A 164 7.37 13.36 -2.35
C ASP A 164 8.24 14.44 -3.00
N MET A 165 8.41 14.34 -4.32
CA MET A 165 9.19 15.29 -5.10
C MET A 165 8.69 16.74 -4.98
N PRO A 166 7.38 17.03 -5.12
CA PRO A 166 6.84 18.37 -4.83
C PRO A 166 7.20 18.91 -3.43
N LEU A 167 7.18 18.07 -2.39
CA LEU A 167 7.59 18.49 -1.05
C LEU A 167 9.09 18.78 -1.00
N MET A 168 9.91 17.96 -1.65
CA MET A 168 11.37 18.19 -1.77
C MET A 168 11.66 19.49 -2.51
N GLU A 169 10.95 19.79 -3.60
CA GLU A 169 11.07 21.03 -4.37
C GLU A 169 10.72 22.27 -3.52
N ARG A 170 9.66 22.19 -2.70
CA ARG A 170 9.22 23.30 -1.85
C ARG A 170 10.11 23.54 -0.64
N LYS A 171 10.61 22.48 0.01
CA LYS A 171 11.41 22.58 1.25
C LYS A 171 12.90 22.77 0.99
N PHE A 172 13.42 22.39 -0.17
CA PHE A 172 14.85 22.50 -0.49
C PHE A 172 15.11 23.43 -1.67
N SER A 173 15.57 24.64 -1.38
CA SER A 173 16.17 25.55 -2.37
C SER A 173 17.68 25.32 -2.57
N MET A 174 18.37 24.63 -1.65
CA MET A 174 19.84 24.59 -1.59
C MET A 174 20.52 23.28 -2.01
N GLU A 175 19.80 22.18 -2.22
CA GLU A 175 20.40 20.93 -2.74
C GLU A 175 19.73 20.50 -4.03
N ALA A 176 19.81 21.34 -5.07
CA ALA A 176 19.46 20.96 -6.44
C ALA A 176 20.09 19.62 -6.86
N LEU A 177 21.28 19.30 -6.31
CA LEU A 177 21.96 18.01 -6.47
C LEU A 177 21.17 16.80 -5.94
N MET A 178 20.39 16.93 -4.86
CA MET A 178 19.53 15.84 -4.40
C MET A 178 18.36 15.62 -5.35
N GLN A 179 17.70 16.70 -5.79
CA GLN A 179 16.59 16.64 -6.77
C GLN A 179 17.04 16.01 -8.09
N LEU A 180 18.24 16.33 -8.56
CA LEU A 180 18.82 15.77 -9.80
C LEU A 180 19.18 14.28 -9.68
N ARG A 181 19.35 13.74 -8.46
CA ARG A 181 19.75 12.34 -8.24
C ARG A 181 18.57 11.38 -8.20
N TRP A 182 17.42 11.82 -7.68
CA TRP A 182 16.23 10.98 -7.54
C TRP A 182 15.42 10.96 -8.84
N GLN A 183 15.12 9.76 -9.32
CA GLN A 183 14.36 9.49 -10.52
C GLN A 183 13.09 8.71 -10.16
N PRO A 184 11.94 9.00 -10.79
CA PRO A 184 10.73 8.21 -10.57
C PRO A 184 10.93 6.79 -11.07
N LEU A 185 10.44 5.82 -10.30
CA LEU A 185 10.46 4.42 -10.72
C LEU A 185 9.73 4.26 -12.05
N PRO A 186 10.28 3.45 -12.98
CA PRO A 186 9.59 3.17 -14.23
C PRO A 186 8.28 2.46 -13.95
N LYS A 187 7.36 2.54 -14.90
CA LYS A 187 6.10 1.80 -14.90
C LYS A 187 6.37 0.29 -14.95
N PRO A 188 6.00 -0.55 -13.95
CA PRO A 188 5.99 -1.98 -14.15
C PRO A 188 5.19 -2.41 -15.38
N GLN A 189 5.86 -3.15 -16.25
CA GLN A 189 5.26 -3.79 -17.42
C GLN A 189 5.01 -5.26 -17.09
N GLY A 190 3.83 -5.78 -17.42
CA GLY A 190 3.50 -7.21 -17.21
C GLY A 190 3.33 -7.66 -15.75
N VAL A 191 3.67 -6.80 -14.79
CA VAL A 191 3.49 -7.06 -13.36
C VAL A 191 2.19 -6.43 -12.89
N GLN A 192 1.21 -7.27 -12.52
CA GLN A 192 0.04 -6.78 -11.83
C GLN A 192 0.48 -6.25 -10.46
N ALA A 193 0.22 -4.96 -10.21
CA ALA A 193 0.39 -4.38 -8.89
C ALA A 193 -0.45 -5.17 -7.89
N GLN A 194 0.05 -5.33 -6.66
CA GLN A 194 -0.73 -5.90 -5.57
C GLN A 194 -2.08 -5.17 -5.48
N PRO A 195 -3.21 -5.90 -5.36
CA PRO A 195 -4.53 -5.32 -5.16
C PRO A 195 -4.57 -4.36 -3.96
N GLY A 196 -4.38 -3.06 -4.19
CA GLY A 196 -4.64 -1.99 -3.22
C GLY A 196 -3.87 -0.71 -3.45
N LEU A 197 -2.95 -0.73 -4.41
CA LEU A 197 -1.98 0.33 -4.58
C LEU A 197 -2.24 1.19 -5.80
N VAL A 198 -3.16 0.87 -6.73
CA VAL A 198 -3.31 1.62 -8.01
C VAL A 198 -4.45 2.62 -8.00
N ALA A 199 -4.15 3.91 -7.85
CA ALA A 199 -5.10 5.00 -8.03
C ALA A 199 -4.83 5.83 -9.30
N VAL A 200 -5.90 6.22 -10.00
CA VAL A 200 -5.86 7.18 -11.10
C VAL A 200 -6.31 8.54 -10.54
N VAL A 201 -5.39 9.50 -10.42
CA VAL A 201 -5.70 10.86 -9.94
C VAL A 201 -5.90 11.81 -11.13
N ALA A 202 -7.00 12.58 -11.09
CA ALA A 202 -7.26 13.69 -12.01
C ALA A 202 -6.42 14.93 -11.62
N SER A 203 -5.96 15.69 -12.60
CA SER A 203 -5.14 16.90 -12.43
C SER A 203 -5.82 17.97 -11.55
N SER A 204 -5.16 18.44 -10.49
CA SER A 204 -5.60 19.60 -9.69
C SER A 204 -5.44 20.92 -10.46
N PRO A 205 -6.41 21.86 -10.37
CA PRO A 205 -6.31 23.18 -10.96
C PRO A 205 -5.68 24.14 -9.95
N ALA A 206 -4.35 24.17 -9.86
CA ALA A 206 -3.67 25.18 -9.06
C ALA A 206 -2.44 25.73 -9.80
N GLY A 207 -2.62 26.90 -10.43
CA GLY A 207 -1.54 27.86 -10.67
C GLY A 207 -0.96 27.95 -12.09
N THR A 208 -1.61 28.75 -12.95
CA THR A 208 -1.09 29.89 -13.74
C THR A 208 -1.84 30.03 -15.08
N PRO A 209 -2.30 31.24 -15.46
CA PRO A 209 -2.98 31.47 -16.73
C PRO A 209 -1.91 31.78 -17.79
N ASN A 210 -1.45 30.74 -18.49
CA ASN A 210 -0.79 30.75 -19.81
C ASN A 210 0.30 29.66 -19.85
N GLY A 211 -0.10 28.48 -20.31
CA GLY A 211 0.80 27.37 -20.63
C GLY A 211 -0.02 26.26 -21.27
N ALA A 212 0.42 25.78 -22.42
CA ALA A 212 -0.27 24.78 -23.23
C ALA A 212 -0.78 23.59 -22.38
N ALA A 213 -2.01 23.16 -22.66
CA ALA A 213 -2.66 22.04 -21.99
C ALA A 213 -1.76 20.80 -22.03
N SER A 214 -1.16 20.46 -20.88
CA SER A 214 -0.36 19.25 -20.74
C SER A 214 -1.28 18.03 -20.72
N THR A 215 -0.89 17.02 -21.48
CA THR A 215 -1.61 15.74 -21.60
C THR A 215 -1.63 15.05 -20.23
N PRO A 216 -2.77 14.54 -19.74
CA PRO A 216 -2.81 13.79 -18.49
C PRO A 216 -2.03 12.48 -18.65
N GLN A 217 -0.80 12.45 -18.15
CA GLN A 217 0.00 11.23 -18.11
C GLN A 217 -0.52 10.30 -17.01
N PRO A 218 -0.68 8.99 -17.28
CA PRO A 218 -1.00 8.01 -16.26
C PRO A 218 0.17 7.91 -15.27
N ARG A 219 0.03 8.55 -14.11
CA ARG A 219 1.00 8.46 -13.03
C ARG A 219 0.91 7.08 -12.39
N TRP A 220 2.07 6.48 -12.11
CA TRP A 220 2.14 5.36 -11.20
C TRP A 220 1.70 5.79 -9.81
N PRO A 221 1.18 4.85 -9.00
CA PRO A 221 0.48 5.22 -7.78
C PRO A 221 1.39 5.75 -6.68
N GLY A 222 2.69 5.85 -6.95
CA GLY A 222 3.64 6.47 -6.05
C GLY A 222 3.58 8.00 -6.00
N LEU A 223 2.87 8.70 -6.89
CA LEU A 223 3.09 10.15 -7.01
C LEU A 223 2.16 11.05 -6.21
N HIS A 224 1.00 10.58 -5.80
CA HIS A 224 0.23 11.18 -4.72
C HIS A 224 -0.70 10.09 -4.25
N TRP A 225 -0.52 9.59 -3.02
CA TRP A 225 -1.60 9.13 -2.16
C TRP A 225 -1.10 9.18 -0.72
N CYS A 226 -1.91 9.87 0.07
CA CYS A 226 -1.68 10.27 1.44
C CYS A 226 -0.58 11.34 1.66
N ASN A 227 -0.94 12.41 2.36
CA ASN A 227 -0.05 13.27 3.15
C ASN A 227 0.67 12.47 4.27
N CYS A 228 1.05 11.21 4.03
CA CYS A 228 1.51 10.26 5.04
C CYS A 228 2.95 10.50 5.48
N ILE A 229 3.71 11.33 4.77
CA ILE A 229 5.01 11.87 5.23
C ILE A 229 4.82 12.70 6.53
N HIS A 230 3.58 13.05 6.87
CA HIS A 230 3.19 13.63 8.16
C HIS A 230 2.10 12.81 8.88
N SER A 231 1.79 11.58 8.43
CA SER A 231 0.88 10.70 9.16
C SER A 231 1.61 10.17 10.37
N VAL A 232 1.41 10.84 11.50
CA VAL A 232 1.78 10.38 12.85
C VAL A 232 1.03 9.07 13.22
N ARG A 233 0.38 8.38 12.28
CA ARG A 233 -0.63 7.34 12.54
C ARG A 233 -0.60 6.13 11.57
N VAL A 234 0.50 5.84 10.90
CA VAL A 234 0.68 4.52 10.26
C VAL A 234 1.55 3.66 11.16
N ALA A 235 1.10 2.43 11.42
CA ALA A 235 1.75 1.48 12.31
C ALA A 235 2.05 0.20 11.52
N PRO A 236 3.19 -0.50 11.72
CA PRO A 236 3.48 -1.71 10.95
C PRO A 236 2.51 -2.81 11.29
N SER A 237 2.27 -3.74 10.37
CA SER A 237 1.58 -4.97 10.74
C SER A 237 2.46 -5.83 11.62
N GLN A 238 1.85 -6.72 12.40
CA GLN A 238 2.60 -7.71 13.18
C GLN A 238 3.44 -8.62 12.26
N ALA A 239 2.93 -8.96 11.08
CA ALA A 239 3.67 -9.74 10.08
C ALA A 239 4.90 -8.98 9.57
N TYR A 240 4.74 -7.71 9.20
CA TYR A 240 5.84 -6.85 8.76
C TYR A 240 6.87 -6.62 9.87
N ALA A 241 6.42 -6.42 11.11
CA ALA A 241 7.30 -6.29 12.26
C ALA A 241 8.14 -7.55 12.49
N ALA A 242 7.54 -8.74 12.36
CA ALA A 242 8.26 -10.01 12.47
C ALA A 242 9.28 -10.21 11.33
N LEU A 243 8.95 -9.82 10.10
CA LEU A 243 9.89 -9.85 8.98
C LEU A 243 11.09 -8.92 9.20
N LEU A 244 10.85 -7.72 9.74
CA LEU A 244 11.92 -6.79 10.09
C LEU A 244 12.75 -7.28 11.26
N GLU A 245 12.13 -7.84 12.29
CA GLU A 245 12.85 -8.48 13.39
C GLU A 245 13.78 -9.55 12.83
N LYS A 246 13.28 -10.46 11.98
CA LYS A 246 14.08 -11.47 11.31
C LYS A 246 15.24 -10.84 10.52
N ALA A 247 14.94 -9.89 9.64
CA ALA A 247 15.94 -9.25 8.77
C ALA A 247 17.07 -8.60 9.58
N TYR A 248 16.74 -7.84 10.62
CA TYR A 248 17.74 -7.13 11.41
C TYR A 248 18.44 -8.04 12.44
N ARG A 249 17.75 -9.04 12.98
CA ARG A 249 18.32 -10.00 13.94
C ARG A 249 19.31 -10.94 13.25
N GLU A 250 18.92 -11.50 12.11
CA GLU A 250 19.73 -12.51 11.40
C GLU A 250 20.85 -11.89 10.57
N TYR A 251 20.62 -10.73 9.94
CA TYR A 251 21.55 -10.15 8.96
C TYR A 251 22.27 -8.87 9.43
N ILE A 252 21.82 -8.24 10.53
CA ILE A 252 22.43 -7.00 11.08
C ILE A 252 22.91 -7.17 12.55
N HIS A 253 22.66 -8.33 13.18
CA HIS A 253 23.12 -8.89 14.48
C HIS A 253 22.25 -8.76 15.77
N LEU A 254 22.41 -9.79 16.63
CA LEU A 254 21.62 -10.32 17.77
C LEU A 254 22.06 -9.78 19.15
N ASN A 255 21.19 -9.51 20.14
CA ASN A 255 20.50 -10.53 20.97
C ASN A 255 19.28 -9.97 21.76
N ILE A 256 18.08 -10.56 21.63
CA ILE A 256 16.89 -10.27 22.50
C ILE A 256 16.59 -11.40 23.51
N ALA A 257 17.25 -12.56 23.40
CA ALA A 257 16.95 -13.70 24.25
C ALA A 257 17.78 -13.72 25.55
N ALA A 258 17.45 -12.85 26.52
CA ALA A 258 17.91 -13.05 27.91
C ALA A 258 17.07 -12.37 29.01
N ASN A 259 16.04 -11.56 28.73
CA ASN A 259 15.34 -10.80 29.78
C ASN A 259 13.82 -11.00 29.83
N GLN A 260 13.33 -12.22 29.62
CA GLN A 260 11.95 -12.57 29.99
C GLN A 260 11.73 -13.91 30.70
N ASP A 261 12.78 -14.67 31.04
CA ASP A 261 12.62 -15.86 31.89
C ASP A 261 13.66 -15.87 33.02
N GLY A 262 13.21 -15.71 34.26
CA GLY A 262 14.09 -15.75 35.42
C GLY A 262 13.47 -15.25 36.72
N SER A 263 12.37 -15.86 37.17
CA SER A 263 12.06 -15.82 38.60
C SER A 263 13.15 -16.58 39.38
N SER A 264 13.67 -15.94 40.44
CA SER A 264 14.39 -16.52 41.59
C SER A 264 15.61 -17.41 41.33
N SER A 265 16.80 -16.93 41.69
CA SER A 265 17.46 -17.28 42.97
C SER A 265 18.94 -16.87 42.98
N THR A 266 19.37 -16.51 44.19
CA THR A 266 20.70 -16.15 44.70
C THR A 266 21.91 -16.91 44.16
N ALA A 267 22.99 -16.19 43.80
CA ALA A 267 24.35 -16.40 44.33
C ALA A 267 25.34 -15.33 43.84
N VAL A 268 26.25 -14.96 44.73
CA VAL A 268 27.32 -13.96 44.60
C VAL A 268 28.57 -14.58 43.95
N ALA A 269 29.23 -13.89 43.01
CA ALA A 269 30.70 -13.86 42.85
C ALA A 269 31.18 -12.81 41.81
N THR A 270 31.73 -11.71 42.33
CA THR A 270 32.97 -10.99 41.96
C THR A 270 33.50 -10.93 40.51
N HIS A 271 33.54 -9.68 40.03
CA HIS A 271 34.58 -8.98 39.25
C HIS A 271 35.42 -9.74 38.19
N SER A 272 35.19 -9.37 36.93
CA SER A 272 36.28 -9.06 36.00
C SER A 272 35.83 -7.97 35.03
N SER A 273 36.53 -6.83 35.08
CA SER A 273 36.37 -5.67 34.22
C SER A 273 36.78 -5.97 32.77
N ALA A 274 35.84 -5.81 31.84
CA ALA A 274 36.12 -5.56 30.44
C ALA A 274 35.08 -4.56 29.91
N SER A 275 35.40 -3.26 30.01
CA SER A 275 34.71 -2.21 29.28
C SER A 275 35.36 -2.07 27.90
N SER A 276 34.57 -2.16 26.84
CA SER A 276 34.48 -1.13 25.78
C SER A 276 33.83 -1.67 24.49
N ASP A 277 32.77 -0.99 24.05
CA ASP A 277 32.33 -0.81 22.65
C ASP A 277 31.66 -1.96 21.88
N SER A 278 30.91 -2.84 22.55
CA SER A 278 29.93 -3.71 21.88
C SER A 278 28.51 -3.11 21.79
N GLY A 279 28.32 -1.83 22.14
CA GLY A 279 26.98 -1.25 22.37
C GLY A 279 26.25 -0.70 21.14
N ASP A 280 26.94 -0.05 20.21
CA ASP A 280 26.26 0.81 19.19
C ASP A 280 25.56 0.05 18.05
N ALA A 281 25.98 -1.19 17.74
CA ALA A 281 25.32 -2.04 16.74
C ALA A 281 24.06 -2.69 17.31
N ASP A 282 24.16 -3.27 18.51
CA ASP A 282 23.05 -3.84 19.26
C ASP A 282 21.99 -2.79 19.57
N LEU A 283 22.40 -1.55 19.85
CA LEU A 283 21.49 -0.41 20.01
C LEU A 283 20.72 -0.09 18.73
N TYR A 284 21.28 -0.26 17.53
CA TYR A 284 20.59 0.04 16.27
C TYR A 284 19.51 -0.98 15.93
N ALA A 285 19.85 -2.27 15.98
CA ALA A 285 18.88 -3.35 15.75
C ALA A 285 17.78 -3.31 16.83
N THR A 286 18.15 -3.09 18.10
CA THR A 286 17.19 -2.90 19.20
C THR A 286 16.35 -1.64 19.01
N ALA A 287 16.93 -0.54 18.51
CA ALA A 287 16.21 0.69 18.22
C ALA A 287 15.17 0.50 17.10
N ILE A 288 15.51 -0.22 16.04
CA ILE A 288 14.57 -0.57 14.96
C ILE A 288 13.49 -1.50 15.49
N HIS A 289 13.87 -2.57 16.19
CA HIS A 289 12.93 -3.49 16.78
C HIS A 289 11.96 -2.74 17.70
N ARG A 290 12.44 -1.87 18.61
CA ARG A 290 11.56 -1.06 19.47
C ARG A 290 10.70 -0.08 18.66
N MET A 291 11.28 0.60 17.67
CA MET A 291 10.55 1.53 16.80
C MET A 291 9.39 0.84 16.06
N VAL A 292 9.62 -0.38 15.57
CA VAL A 292 8.66 -1.11 14.73
C VAL A 292 7.71 -1.96 15.59
N TYR A 293 8.25 -2.83 16.44
CA TYR A 293 7.48 -3.80 17.21
C TYR A 293 6.57 -3.14 18.25
N GLN A 294 7.03 -2.07 18.92
CA GLN A 294 6.17 -1.35 19.87
C GLN A 294 5.05 -0.57 19.17
N GLN A 295 5.23 -0.24 17.90
CA GLN A 295 4.22 0.41 17.07
C GLN A 295 3.37 -0.62 16.33
N ALA A 296 3.72 -1.91 16.34
CA ALA A 296 3.09 -2.92 15.51
C ALA A 296 1.60 -3.07 15.85
N ARG A 297 0.76 -2.84 14.85
CA ARG A 297 -0.68 -2.83 14.96
C ARG A 297 -1.22 -4.24 14.85
N ASN A 298 -1.93 -4.68 15.89
CA ASN A 298 -2.76 -5.87 15.79
C ASN A 298 -4.13 -5.48 15.22
N VAL A 299 -4.23 -5.51 13.90
CA VAL A 299 -5.44 -5.17 13.12
C VAL A 299 -6.66 -5.97 13.60
N SER A 300 -6.48 -7.23 14.05
CA SER A 300 -7.58 -8.06 14.56
C SER A 300 -8.11 -7.63 15.94
N LYS A 301 -7.28 -6.99 16.77
CA LYS A 301 -7.60 -6.63 18.17
C LYS A 301 -7.78 -5.13 18.40
N ASP A 302 -7.69 -4.32 17.36
CA ASP A 302 -7.82 -2.87 17.49
C ASP A 302 -9.28 -2.47 17.73
N SER A 303 -9.63 -2.36 19.02
CA SER A 303 -10.96 -1.97 19.47
C SER A 303 -11.21 -0.46 19.37
N GLN A 304 -10.18 0.34 19.07
CA GLN A 304 -10.27 1.80 19.04
C GLN A 304 -10.61 2.34 17.64
N GLU A 305 -10.42 1.54 16.59
CA GLU A 305 -10.83 1.95 15.25
C GLU A 305 -12.32 1.67 15.04
N ALA A 306 -13.08 2.73 14.74
CA ALA A 306 -14.48 2.59 14.36
C ALA A 306 -14.59 1.77 13.07
N LYS A 307 -15.18 0.58 13.21
CA LYS A 307 -15.48 -0.33 12.10
C LYS A 307 -16.91 -0.09 11.62
N THR A 308 -17.12 -0.31 10.34
CA THR A 308 -18.42 -0.20 9.70
C THR A 308 -18.54 -1.24 8.59
N TRP A 309 -19.77 -1.49 8.15
CA TRP A 309 -20.01 -2.40 7.04
C TRP A 309 -20.27 -1.63 5.75
N TYR A 310 -19.73 -2.14 4.66
CA TYR A 310 -19.98 -1.65 3.31
C TYR A 310 -20.58 -2.78 2.46
N LEU A 311 -21.77 -2.57 1.89
CA LEU A 311 -22.41 -3.52 0.97
C LEU A 311 -22.03 -3.19 -0.48
N ALA A 312 -21.38 -4.12 -1.15
CA ALA A 312 -21.19 -4.10 -2.59
C ALA A 312 -22.22 -5.00 -3.29
N TYR A 313 -22.86 -4.47 -4.33
CA TYR A 313 -23.82 -5.21 -5.17
C TYR A 313 -23.47 -5.16 -6.68
N GLY A 314 -22.39 -4.46 -7.03
CA GLY A 314 -21.89 -4.30 -8.40
C GLY A 314 -20.45 -4.80 -8.52
N SER A 315 -19.62 -4.09 -9.28
CA SER A 315 -18.23 -4.54 -9.56
C SER A 315 -17.35 -4.67 -8.30
N ASN A 316 -17.67 -3.97 -7.21
CA ASN A 316 -16.98 -4.14 -5.92
C ASN A 316 -17.37 -5.44 -5.19
N MET A 317 -18.23 -6.30 -5.77
CA MET A 317 -18.39 -7.65 -5.24
C MET A 317 -17.14 -8.50 -5.44
N SER A 318 -16.28 -8.15 -6.40
CA SER A 318 -14.94 -8.74 -6.58
C SER A 318 -14.03 -8.38 -5.39
N TRP A 319 -13.52 -9.40 -4.69
CA TRP A 319 -12.55 -9.23 -3.61
C TRP A 319 -11.31 -8.49 -4.08
N GLU A 320 -10.77 -8.89 -5.22
CA GLU A 320 -9.60 -8.27 -5.83
C GLU A 320 -9.85 -6.79 -6.11
N GLN A 321 -11.01 -6.44 -6.68
CA GLN A 321 -11.34 -5.05 -6.97
C GLN A 321 -11.46 -4.19 -5.70
N VAL A 322 -12.09 -4.69 -4.64
CA VAL A 322 -12.21 -3.93 -3.38
C VAL A 322 -10.86 -3.75 -2.72
N CYS A 323 -10.05 -4.81 -2.69
CA CYS A 323 -8.68 -4.73 -2.22
C CYS A 323 -7.92 -3.66 -3.02
N VAL A 324 -8.01 -3.67 -4.36
CA VAL A 324 -7.43 -2.64 -5.27
C VAL A 324 -7.74 -1.21 -4.85
N ARG A 325 -8.96 -0.93 -4.39
CA ARG A 325 -9.42 0.44 -4.14
C ARG A 325 -9.12 0.93 -2.73
N ILE A 326 -9.31 0.08 -1.73
CA ILE A 326 -9.34 0.49 -0.31
C ILE A 326 -8.41 -0.33 0.60
N GLY A 327 -7.58 -1.20 0.02
CA GLY A 327 -6.83 -2.22 0.76
C GLY A 327 -7.71 -3.35 1.28
N PRO A 328 -7.13 -4.38 1.92
CA PRO A 328 -7.88 -5.53 2.39
C PRO A 328 -8.93 -5.17 3.45
N PRO A 329 -10.19 -5.56 3.27
CA PRO A 329 -11.21 -5.52 4.32
C PRO A 329 -10.87 -6.47 5.48
N TYR A 330 -11.49 -6.23 6.65
CA TYR A 330 -11.36 -7.11 7.81
C TYR A 330 -12.09 -8.43 7.63
N GLN A 331 -13.29 -8.37 7.04
CA GLN A 331 -14.15 -9.52 6.79
C GLN A 331 -14.91 -9.30 5.48
N ARG A 332 -15.35 -10.41 4.89
CA ARG A 332 -16.28 -10.45 3.76
C ARG A 332 -17.37 -11.46 4.06
N ARG A 333 -18.63 -11.05 3.96
CA ARG A 333 -19.81 -11.88 4.24
C ARG A 333 -20.83 -11.74 3.12
N LEU A 334 -21.59 -12.80 2.86
CA LEU A 334 -22.77 -12.71 1.99
C LEU A 334 -23.86 -11.98 2.76
N ALA A 335 -24.40 -10.91 2.16
CA ALA A 335 -25.49 -10.14 2.75
C ALA A 335 -26.63 -9.92 1.76
N LYS A 336 -27.83 -9.74 2.30
CA LYS A 336 -29.08 -9.54 1.55
C LYS A 336 -29.78 -8.25 1.97
N LEU A 337 -29.98 -7.34 1.02
CA LEU A 337 -30.76 -6.12 1.16
C LEU A 337 -32.20 -6.36 0.65
N LEU A 338 -33.17 -6.25 1.55
CA LEU A 338 -34.59 -6.49 1.23
C LEU A 338 -35.27 -5.21 0.73
N GLY A 339 -36.29 -5.36 -0.13
CA GLY A 339 -37.11 -4.22 -0.61
C GLY A 339 -36.45 -3.40 -1.72
N TYR A 340 -35.31 -3.84 -2.23
CA TYR A 340 -34.59 -3.27 -3.36
C TYR A 340 -34.43 -4.31 -4.46
N VAL A 341 -34.32 -3.86 -5.71
CA VAL A 341 -34.03 -4.69 -6.88
C VAL A 341 -32.78 -4.16 -7.57
N LEU A 342 -31.94 -5.09 -8.06
CA LEU A 342 -30.76 -4.75 -8.85
C LEU A 342 -31.21 -4.35 -10.27
N VAL A 343 -30.78 -3.16 -10.71
CA VAL A 343 -31.12 -2.62 -12.05
C VAL A 343 -29.88 -2.01 -12.69
N ALA A 344 -29.79 -2.06 -14.02
CA ALA A 344 -28.64 -1.52 -14.77
C ALA A 344 -28.88 -0.10 -15.29
N ASN A 345 -29.42 0.77 -14.45
CA ASN A 345 -29.90 2.09 -14.88
C ASN A 345 -28.98 3.26 -14.46
N ALA A 346 -27.86 3.03 -13.79
CA ALA A 346 -26.97 4.12 -13.37
C ALA A 346 -26.20 4.74 -14.54
N VAL A 347 -26.23 6.07 -14.62
CA VAL A 347 -25.54 6.85 -15.66
C VAL A 347 -24.06 7.01 -15.29
N SER A 348 -23.17 6.83 -16.27
CA SER A 348 -21.74 7.10 -16.09
C SER A 348 -21.46 8.60 -15.91
N ILE A 349 -20.94 9.02 -14.76
CA ILE A 349 -20.41 10.39 -14.62
C ILE A 349 -18.97 10.44 -15.18
N GLY A 350 -18.72 11.33 -16.15
CA GLY A 350 -17.37 11.64 -16.66
C GLY A 350 -16.95 10.98 -17.98
N HIS A 351 -17.89 10.43 -18.76
CA HIS A 351 -17.63 9.93 -20.11
C HIS A 351 -18.50 10.67 -21.13
N SER A 352 -17.99 11.80 -21.63
CA SER A 352 -18.65 12.66 -22.64
C SER A 352 -18.71 12.07 -24.05
N ASN A 353 -18.30 10.81 -24.26
CA ASN A 353 -18.28 10.18 -25.58
C ASN A 353 -19.20 8.94 -25.64
N GLY A 354 -20.48 9.18 -25.93
CA GLY A 354 -21.26 8.41 -26.91
C GLY A 354 -21.71 6.98 -26.60
N GLY A 355 -21.75 6.53 -25.34
CA GLY A 355 -22.25 5.19 -25.02
C GLY A 355 -23.44 5.18 -24.07
N ASN A 356 -24.59 4.64 -24.51
CA ASN A 356 -25.74 4.29 -23.66
C ASN A 356 -25.43 3.02 -22.81
N PHE A 357 -24.40 3.09 -21.96
CA PHE A 357 -24.05 2.01 -21.04
C PHE A 357 -24.47 2.34 -19.62
N GLY A 358 -25.18 1.38 -19.01
CA GLY A 358 -25.60 1.44 -17.62
C GLY A 358 -24.62 0.75 -16.68
N TYR A 359 -24.54 1.23 -15.46
CA TYR A 359 -23.93 0.51 -14.34
C TYR A 359 -25.03 -0.02 -13.42
N TYR A 360 -24.69 -0.99 -12.57
CA TYR A 360 -25.66 -1.49 -11.61
C TYR A 360 -25.95 -0.47 -10.53
N ASN A 361 -27.23 -0.40 -10.20
CA ASN A 361 -27.83 0.39 -9.14
C ASN A 361 -28.77 -0.52 -8.33
N VAL A 362 -29.11 -0.10 -7.13
CA VAL A 362 -30.22 -0.67 -6.37
C VAL A 362 -31.37 0.32 -6.38
N GLU A 363 -32.56 -0.16 -6.74
CA GLU A 363 -33.77 0.66 -6.80
C GLU A 363 -34.82 0.08 -5.85
N PRO A 364 -35.55 0.91 -5.07
CA PRO A 364 -36.66 0.40 -4.26
C PRO A 364 -37.69 -0.33 -5.12
N VAL A 365 -38.14 -1.51 -4.67
CA VAL A 365 -39.12 -2.34 -5.41
C VAL A 365 -40.40 -1.56 -5.70
N VAL A 366 -40.90 -0.77 -4.74
CA VAL A 366 -42.09 0.07 -4.91
C VAL A 366 -41.93 1.09 -6.04
N LEU A 367 -40.73 1.67 -6.17
CA LEU A 367 -40.45 2.62 -7.26
C LEU A 367 -40.40 1.91 -8.61
N ARG A 368 -39.83 0.69 -8.64
CA ARG A 368 -39.78 -0.13 -9.84
C ARG A 368 -41.17 -0.50 -10.34
N GLU A 369 -42.02 -1.02 -9.45
CA GLU A 369 -43.42 -1.38 -9.74
C GLU A 369 -44.21 -0.18 -10.28
N MET A 370 -44.01 1.01 -9.70
CA MET A 370 -44.63 2.24 -10.20
C MET A 370 -44.19 2.56 -11.64
N LYS A 371 -42.89 2.47 -11.95
CA LYS A 371 -42.36 2.70 -13.30
C LYS A 371 -42.87 1.67 -14.31
N GLU A 372 -43.02 0.41 -13.88
CA GLU A 372 -43.57 -0.67 -14.71
C GLU A 372 -45.05 -0.41 -15.03
N ALA A 373 -45.86 -0.03 -14.03
CA ALA A 373 -47.25 0.34 -14.23
C ALA A 373 -47.43 1.55 -15.16
N GLN A 374 -46.44 2.46 -15.18
CA GLN A 374 -46.41 3.62 -16.08
C GLN A 374 -45.81 3.31 -17.47
N GLY A 375 -45.40 2.06 -17.73
CA GLY A 375 -44.77 1.67 -19.01
C GLY A 375 -43.41 2.32 -19.27
N MET A 376 -42.74 2.82 -18.22
CA MET A 376 -41.43 3.47 -18.33
C MET A 376 -40.29 2.47 -18.44
N VAL A 377 -40.46 1.29 -17.83
CA VAL A 377 -39.46 0.22 -17.86
C VAL A 377 -39.32 -0.35 -19.26
N LYS A 378 -38.13 -0.19 -19.85
CA LYS A 378 -37.83 -0.66 -21.21
C LYS A 378 -37.32 -2.10 -21.26
N HIS A 379 -36.73 -2.56 -20.17
CA HIS A 379 -36.07 -3.87 -20.10
C HIS A 379 -36.64 -4.68 -18.93
N PRO A 380 -37.24 -5.85 -19.18
CA PRO A 380 -37.73 -6.72 -18.12
C PRO A 380 -36.54 -7.23 -17.28
N SER A 381 -36.75 -7.32 -15.96
CA SER A 381 -35.75 -7.83 -15.02
C SER A 381 -36.18 -9.18 -14.49
N THR A 382 -35.24 -10.12 -14.43
CA THR A 382 -35.40 -11.43 -13.74
C THR A 382 -34.89 -11.38 -12.31
N MET A 383 -34.46 -10.20 -11.84
CA MET A 383 -33.92 -10.03 -10.50
C MET A 383 -35.05 -10.15 -9.46
N PRO A 384 -34.82 -10.89 -8.35
CA PRO A 384 -35.80 -10.95 -7.27
C PRO A 384 -35.95 -9.58 -6.56
N PRO A 385 -37.01 -9.38 -5.75
CA PRO A 385 -37.27 -8.15 -4.99
C PRO A 385 -36.35 -8.00 -3.75
N TYR A 386 -35.08 -8.38 -3.93
CA TYR A 386 -34.00 -8.21 -2.97
C TYR A 386 -32.66 -8.18 -3.72
N VAL A 387 -31.63 -7.63 -3.07
CA VAL A 387 -30.27 -7.59 -3.59
C VAL A 387 -29.35 -8.43 -2.72
N CYS A 388 -28.71 -9.44 -3.30
CA CYS A 388 -27.58 -10.13 -2.67
C CYS A 388 -26.27 -9.44 -3.07
N GLY A 389 -25.34 -9.35 -2.12
CA GLY A 389 -24.06 -8.69 -2.31
C GLY A 389 -22.99 -9.12 -1.30
N ALA A 390 -21.80 -8.58 -1.47
CA ALA A 390 -20.68 -8.78 -0.56
C ALA A 390 -20.67 -7.64 0.49
N ALA A 391 -20.90 -7.98 1.76
CA ALA A 391 -20.72 -7.05 2.88
C ALA A 391 -19.28 -7.14 3.39
N TYR A 392 -18.59 -6.02 3.41
CA TYR A 392 -17.21 -5.89 3.88
C TYR A 392 -17.17 -5.15 5.20
N GLU A 393 -16.52 -5.73 6.22
CA GLU A 393 -16.16 -5.00 7.43
C GLU A 393 -14.92 -4.18 7.11
N ILE A 394 -15.02 -2.86 7.18
CA ILE A 394 -13.96 -1.92 6.84
C ILE A 394 -13.85 -0.85 7.92
N SER A 395 -12.74 -0.10 7.93
CA SER A 395 -12.67 1.08 8.80
C SER A 395 -13.27 2.31 8.16
N GLN A 396 -13.56 3.32 8.99
CA GLN A 396 -14.05 4.61 8.52
C GLN A 396 -13.14 5.25 7.45
N ALA A 397 -11.81 5.14 7.60
CA ALA A 397 -10.86 5.65 6.60
C ALA A 397 -10.97 4.92 5.25
N GLN A 398 -11.19 3.60 5.26
CA GLN A 398 -11.40 2.84 4.03
C GLN A 398 -12.71 3.25 3.34
N LEU A 399 -13.76 3.54 4.13
CA LEU A 399 -15.04 4.02 3.60
C LEU A 399 -14.88 5.41 2.94
N GLU A 400 -14.12 6.32 3.55
CA GLU A 400 -13.80 7.63 2.97
C GLU A 400 -13.03 7.52 1.64
N ILE A 401 -12.13 6.54 1.52
CA ILE A 401 -11.45 6.26 0.24
C ILE A 401 -12.46 5.74 -0.79
N MET A 402 -13.40 4.88 -0.39
CA MET A 402 -14.44 4.35 -1.28
C MET A 402 -15.28 5.47 -1.89
N ASP A 403 -15.59 6.53 -1.14
CA ASP A 403 -16.35 7.69 -1.64
C ASP A 403 -15.73 8.32 -2.89
N ALA A 404 -14.40 8.30 -3.01
CA ALA A 404 -13.70 8.85 -4.18
C ALA A 404 -13.95 8.05 -5.47
N TYR A 405 -14.27 6.75 -5.35
CA TYR A 405 -14.53 5.85 -6.47
C TYR A 405 -16.01 5.80 -6.88
N GLU A 406 -16.93 6.11 -5.97
CA GLU A 406 -18.38 6.00 -6.18
C GLU A 406 -19.00 7.33 -6.62
N ARG A 407 -18.28 8.11 -7.45
CA ARG A 407 -18.76 9.38 -7.99
C ARG A 407 -20.06 9.17 -8.77
N GLY A 408 -21.10 9.91 -8.40
CA GLY A 408 -22.44 9.81 -8.98
C GLY A 408 -23.39 8.89 -8.22
N TYR A 409 -22.95 8.40 -7.08
CA TYR A 409 -23.80 7.69 -6.13
C TYR A 409 -23.89 8.46 -4.81
N SER A 410 -25.05 8.42 -4.15
CA SER A 410 -25.24 8.81 -2.76
C SER A 410 -24.90 7.63 -1.85
N ARG A 411 -24.17 7.89 -0.77
CA ARG A 411 -23.91 6.87 0.25
C ARG A 411 -25.07 6.87 1.25
N GLU A 412 -25.70 5.72 1.43
CA GLU A 412 -26.88 5.52 2.29
C GLU A 412 -26.69 4.31 3.20
N LEU A 413 -27.23 4.38 4.43
CA LEU A 413 -27.11 3.31 5.42
C LEU A 413 -28.35 2.41 5.37
N HIS A 414 -28.14 1.11 5.20
CA HIS A 414 -29.22 0.13 5.14
C HIS A 414 -28.96 -1.07 6.05
N ARG A 415 -30.06 -1.66 6.53
CA ARG A 415 -30.01 -2.92 7.28
C ARG A 415 -30.02 -4.10 6.30
N CYS A 416 -28.99 -4.91 6.35
CA CYS A 416 -28.80 -6.08 5.51
C CYS A 416 -28.86 -7.35 6.36
N THR A 417 -29.50 -8.39 5.84
CA THR A 417 -29.49 -9.72 6.49
C THR A 417 -28.15 -10.38 6.21
N ASP A 418 -27.45 -10.85 7.24
CA ASP A 418 -26.27 -11.70 7.07
C ASP A 418 -26.74 -13.11 6.69
N LEU A 419 -26.36 -13.59 5.51
CA LEU A 419 -26.69 -14.95 5.08
C LEU A 419 -25.58 -15.95 5.43
N SER A 420 -24.44 -15.47 5.92
CA SER A 420 -23.32 -16.31 6.37
C SER A 420 -23.57 -16.82 7.79
N ASP A 421 -24.34 -16.08 8.58
CA ASP A 421 -24.78 -16.45 9.92
C ASP A 421 -26.25 -16.05 10.12
N ALA A 422 -27.15 -17.03 9.95
CA ALA A 422 -28.59 -16.82 10.08
C ALA A 422 -29.05 -16.44 11.50
N THR A 423 -28.17 -16.58 12.51
CA THR A 423 -28.46 -16.20 13.89
C THR A 423 -27.95 -14.82 14.26
N ALA A 424 -27.11 -14.21 13.41
CA ALA A 424 -26.55 -12.89 13.62
C ALA A 424 -27.61 -11.80 13.46
N ALA A 425 -27.42 -10.71 14.21
CA ALA A 425 -28.19 -9.50 13.99
C ALA A 425 -27.94 -8.94 12.57
N PRO A 426 -28.92 -8.26 11.94
CA PRO A 426 -28.72 -7.61 10.65
C PRO A 426 -27.54 -6.63 10.68
N LEU A 427 -26.75 -6.62 9.61
CA LEU A 427 -25.61 -5.73 9.42
C LEU A 427 -26.12 -4.34 9.03
N GLU A 428 -25.61 -3.29 9.67
CA GLU A 428 -25.80 -1.91 9.21
C GLU A 428 -24.73 -1.54 8.20
N CYS A 429 -25.09 -1.62 6.92
CA CYS A 429 -24.18 -1.45 5.80
C CYS A 429 -24.39 -0.11 5.12
N TRP A 430 -23.31 0.62 4.89
CA TRP A 430 -23.28 1.66 3.87
C TRP A 430 -23.38 1.03 2.50
N THR A 431 -24.27 1.54 1.66
CA THR A 431 -24.37 1.21 0.23
C THR A 431 -24.29 2.51 -0.57
N TYR A 432 -23.97 2.40 -1.85
CA TYR A 432 -24.00 3.53 -2.76
C TYR A 432 -25.24 3.40 -3.64
N ILE A 433 -25.98 4.47 -3.91
CA ILE A 433 -27.20 4.45 -4.75
C ILE A 433 -27.06 5.52 -5.82
N ALA A 434 -27.33 5.19 -7.08
CA ALA A 434 -27.08 6.10 -8.19
C ALA A 434 -27.97 7.35 -8.10
N GLN A 435 -27.36 8.53 -8.25
CA GLN A 435 -28.07 9.82 -8.21
C GLN A 435 -28.71 10.16 -9.56
N HIS A 436 -28.15 9.63 -10.65
CA HIS A 436 -28.63 9.86 -12.00
C HIS A 436 -28.86 8.52 -12.68
N THR A 437 -30.11 8.29 -13.08
CA THR A 437 -30.56 7.01 -13.66
C THR A 437 -31.30 7.21 -14.97
N SER A 438 -31.22 6.22 -15.88
CA SER A 438 -32.01 6.17 -17.11
C SER A 438 -32.42 4.73 -17.43
N GLU A 439 -33.70 4.52 -17.78
CA GLU A 439 -34.27 3.21 -18.14
C GLU A 439 -33.83 2.71 -19.53
N GLU A 440 -33.17 3.55 -20.33
CA GLU A 440 -32.65 3.18 -21.65
C GLU A 440 -31.27 2.51 -21.59
N LEU A 441 -30.69 2.41 -20.40
CA LEU A 441 -29.35 1.92 -20.21
C LEU A 441 -29.32 0.40 -20.01
N LEU A 442 -28.31 -0.22 -20.61
CA LEU A 442 -27.95 -1.61 -20.42
C LEU A 442 -26.46 -1.71 -20.06
N PRO A 443 -26.07 -2.66 -19.20
CA PRO A 443 -24.67 -2.88 -18.87
C PRO A 443 -23.92 -3.43 -20.08
N SER A 444 -22.62 -3.13 -20.19
CA SER A 444 -21.79 -3.83 -21.16
C SER A 444 -21.52 -5.26 -20.69
N HIS A 445 -21.25 -6.17 -21.64
CA HIS A 445 -20.85 -7.55 -21.32
C HIS A 445 -19.59 -7.60 -20.43
N GLU A 446 -18.62 -6.71 -20.67
CA GLU A 446 -17.40 -6.61 -19.84
C GLU A 446 -17.73 -6.21 -18.40
N TYR A 447 -18.64 -5.24 -18.21
CA TYR A 447 -19.01 -4.80 -16.88
C TYR A 447 -19.74 -5.91 -16.12
N GLN A 448 -20.71 -6.59 -16.75
CA GLN A 448 -21.39 -7.73 -16.16
C GLN A 448 -20.39 -8.85 -15.80
N SER A 449 -19.44 -9.15 -16.68
CA SER A 449 -18.38 -10.14 -16.42
C SER A 449 -17.57 -9.79 -15.16
N ARG A 450 -17.24 -8.50 -14.98
CA ARG A 450 -16.53 -8.03 -13.77
C ARG A 450 -17.38 -8.14 -12.51
N VAL A 451 -18.67 -7.88 -12.60
CA VAL A 451 -19.58 -8.08 -11.47
C VAL A 451 -19.61 -9.56 -11.06
N LEU A 452 -19.59 -10.47 -12.05
CA LEU A 452 -19.55 -11.91 -11.84
C LEU A 452 -18.20 -12.45 -11.34
N GLU A 453 -17.13 -11.64 -11.27
CA GLU A 453 -15.91 -12.02 -10.53
C GLU A 453 -16.21 -12.23 -9.03
N GLY A 454 -17.25 -11.58 -8.49
CA GLY A 454 -17.75 -11.81 -7.14
C GLY A 454 -18.76 -12.95 -7.01
N ALA A 455 -18.90 -13.82 -8.02
CA ALA A 455 -19.84 -14.94 -7.97
C ALA A 455 -19.54 -15.95 -6.84
N ASP A 456 -18.30 -16.01 -6.37
CA ASP A 456 -17.85 -16.91 -5.30
C ASP A 456 -18.62 -16.75 -3.98
N ILE A 457 -19.17 -15.56 -3.72
CA ILE A 457 -19.92 -15.27 -2.49
C ILE A 457 -21.45 -15.29 -2.67
N LEU A 458 -21.94 -15.30 -3.91
CA LEU A 458 -23.37 -15.16 -4.20
C LEU A 458 -24.09 -16.51 -4.30
N PRO A 459 -25.38 -16.58 -3.98
CA PRO A 459 -26.18 -17.78 -4.24
C PRO A 459 -26.23 -18.12 -5.74
N PRO A 460 -26.11 -19.40 -6.14
CA PRO A 460 -26.16 -19.83 -7.53
C PRO A 460 -27.36 -19.28 -8.32
N GLU A 461 -28.54 -19.30 -7.71
CA GLU A 461 -29.76 -18.79 -8.31
C GLU A 461 -29.72 -17.29 -8.59
N TYR A 462 -29.05 -16.51 -7.73
CA TYR A 462 -28.90 -15.07 -7.90
C TYR A 462 -27.89 -14.73 -9.01
N ILE A 463 -26.87 -15.57 -9.17
CA ILE A 463 -25.89 -15.47 -10.26
C ILE A 463 -26.58 -15.66 -11.62
N GLU A 464 -27.48 -16.64 -11.73
CA GLU A 464 -28.25 -16.84 -12.96
C GLU A 464 -29.14 -15.65 -13.30
N CYS A 465 -29.77 -15.02 -12.29
CA CYS A 465 -30.50 -13.77 -12.50
C CYS A 465 -29.60 -12.66 -13.04
N ILE A 466 -28.38 -12.47 -12.51
CA ILE A 466 -27.42 -11.48 -13.02
C ILE A 466 -27.04 -11.79 -14.47
N ARG A 467 -26.76 -13.05 -14.81
CA ARG A 467 -26.41 -13.49 -16.17
C ARG A 467 -27.54 -13.24 -17.18
N ALA A 468 -28.79 -13.36 -16.74
CA ALA A 468 -29.96 -13.13 -17.57
C ALA A 468 -30.24 -11.64 -17.85
N ILE A 469 -29.58 -10.69 -17.16
CA ILE A 469 -29.74 -9.26 -17.44
C ILE A 469 -29.26 -8.97 -18.87
N PRO A 470 -30.10 -8.36 -19.74
CA PRO A 470 -29.70 -8.00 -21.09
C PRO A 470 -28.49 -7.08 -21.09
N THR A 471 -27.51 -7.33 -21.95
CA THR A 471 -26.33 -6.46 -22.10
C THR A 471 -26.43 -5.62 -23.37
N ASN A 472 -25.86 -4.42 -23.34
CA ASN A 472 -25.69 -3.62 -24.54
C ASN A 472 -24.73 -4.36 -25.52
N PRO A 473 -25.13 -4.60 -26.78
CA PRO A 473 -24.31 -5.34 -27.75
C PRO A 473 -23.09 -4.56 -28.25
N LEU A 474 -23.05 -3.24 -28.04
CA LEU A 474 -21.92 -2.40 -28.43
C LEU A 474 -20.74 -2.59 -27.47
N ARG A 475 -19.52 -2.42 -27.98
CA ARG A 475 -18.32 -2.39 -27.15
C ARG A 475 -18.30 -1.11 -26.33
N SER A 476 -17.95 -1.25 -25.05
CA SER A 476 -17.84 -0.07 -24.19
C SER A 476 -16.60 0.75 -24.56
N PRO A 477 -16.61 2.08 -24.36
CA PRO A 477 -15.41 2.91 -24.54
C PRO A 477 -14.20 2.42 -23.72
N ARG A 478 -14.44 1.73 -22.59
CA ARG A 478 -13.38 1.10 -21.79
C ARG A 478 -12.76 -0.10 -22.49
N GLN A 479 -13.59 -0.93 -23.14
CA GLN A 479 -13.15 -2.07 -23.93
C GLN A 479 -12.36 -1.60 -25.15
N ASP A 480 -12.86 -0.59 -25.88
CA ASP A 480 -12.15 -0.01 -27.03
C ASP A 480 -10.80 0.59 -26.62
N LYS A 481 -10.74 1.24 -25.45
CA LYS A 481 -9.49 1.79 -24.90
C LYS A 481 -8.49 0.71 -24.46
N ARG A 482 -8.97 -0.46 -24.02
CA ARG A 482 -8.12 -1.63 -23.71
C ARG A 482 -7.56 -2.24 -24.99
N LEU A 483 -8.41 -2.50 -25.98
CA LEU A 483 -8.01 -3.07 -27.27
C LEU A 483 -7.01 -2.17 -28.02
N ARG A 484 -7.19 -0.84 -27.97
CA ARG A 484 -6.23 0.12 -28.55
C ARG A 484 -4.88 0.22 -27.80
N LYS A 485 -4.75 -0.41 -26.63
CA LYS A 485 -3.47 -0.53 -25.92
C LYS A 485 -2.78 -1.87 -26.16
N GLU A 486 -3.49 -2.83 -26.74
CA GLU A 486 -3.02 -4.19 -27.07
C GLU A 486 -2.69 -4.34 -28.57
N LEU A 487 -3.07 -3.34 -29.39
CA LEU A 487 -2.62 -3.10 -30.76
C LEU A 487 -1.56 -1.99 -30.74
#